data_AF-A0A838HVK7-F1
#
_entry.id   AF-A0A838HVK7-F1
#
_cell.length_a   1.000
_cell.length_b   1.000
_cell.length_c   1.000
_cell.angle_alpha   90.00
_cell.angle_beta   90.00
_cell.angle_gamma   90.00
#
_symmetry.space_group_name_H-M   'P 1'
#
loop_
_entity.id
_entity.type
_entity.pdbx_description
1 polymer ?
#
loop_
_entity_poly.entity_id
_entity_poly.type
_entity_poly.pdbx_seq_one_letter_code
_entity_poly.pdbx_strand_id
1 'polypeptide(L)'
;LLVGGYICYRGQASLPVMAAVAVLGVAGLPLQQAVSRRAEAAADLAALEITRDPATFVAAKRGLAQANLSDPAPPGWVYVLWSSHPTPAARLEMGERWPHLTAGGRGPP
;
A
#
# COMPACT_ATOMS: atom_id res chain seq x y z
N LEU A 1 19.08 -15.29 45.04
CA LEU A 1 19.33 -16.10 43.83
C LEU A 1 18.04 -16.54 43.11
N LEU A 2 16.97 -16.95 43.81
CA LEU A 2 15.74 -17.43 43.15
C LEU A 2 14.89 -16.35 42.45
N VAL A 3 14.86 -15.10 42.94
CA VAL A 3 14.07 -14.02 42.32
C VAL A 3 14.69 -13.51 41.01
N GLY A 4 16.03 -13.42 40.93
CA GLY A 4 16.76 -13.02 39.72
C GLY A 4 16.69 -14.07 38.59
N GLY A 5 16.77 -15.36 38.94
CA GLY A 5 16.61 -16.45 37.97
C GLY A 5 15.20 -16.54 37.39
N TYR A 6 14.16 -16.28 38.18
CA TYR A 6 12.76 -16.34 37.73
C TYR A 6 12.40 -15.22 36.75
N ILE A 7 12.96 -14.01 36.95
CA ILE A 7 12.75 -12.85 36.05
C ILE A 7 13.53 -13.02 34.75
N CYS A 8 14.77 -13.51 34.79
CA CYS A 8 15.54 -13.84 33.58
C CYS A 8 14.89 -14.98 32.77
N TYR A 9 14.43 -16.06 33.42
CA TYR A 9 13.78 -17.19 32.74
C TYR A 9 12.45 -16.80 32.08
N ARG A 10 11.64 -15.97 32.76
CA ARG A 10 10.37 -15.46 32.21
C ARG A 10 10.58 -14.44 31.09
N GLY A 11 11.62 -13.61 31.16
CA GLY A 11 12.03 -12.70 30.08
C GLY A 11 12.63 -13.43 28.87
N GLN A 12 13.29 -14.58 29.08
CA GLN A 12 13.87 -15.38 28.00
C GLN A 12 12.83 -16.28 27.31
N ALA A 13 11.77 -16.67 28.02
CA ALA A 13 10.63 -17.40 27.43
C ALA A 13 9.77 -16.53 26.50
N SER A 14 9.74 -15.21 26.67
CA SER A 14 8.99 -14.31 25.80
C SER A 14 9.75 -13.89 24.54
N LEU A 15 11.09 -13.93 24.54
CA LEU A 15 11.92 -13.65 23.36
C LEU A 15 11.56 -14.49 22.13
N PRO A 16 11.46 -15.84 22.20
CA PRO A 16 11.07 -16.64 21.05
C PRO A 16 9.64 -16.33 20.58
N VAL A 17 8.72 -15.98 21.49
CA VAL A 17 7.35 -15.56 21.13
C VAL A 17 7.38 -14.23 20.37
N MET A 18 8.12 -13.24 20.88
CA MET A 18 8.28 -11.94 20.20
C MET A 18 9.00 -12.08 18.86
N ALA A 19 10.03 -12.92 18.77
CA ALA A 19 10.71 -13.24 17.52
C ALA A 19 9.75 -13.90 16.53
N ALA A 20 8.94 -14.87 16.98
CA ALA A 20 7.94 -15.51 16.13
C ALA A 20 6.89 -14.50 15.63
N VAL A 21 6.39 -13.62 16.50
CA VAL A 21 5.45 -12.55 16.11
C VAL A 21 6.09 -11.60 15.10
N ALA A 22 7.35 -11.20 15.29
CA ALA A 22 8.05 -10.33 14.36
C ALA A 22 8.24 -11.00 12.99
N VAL A 23 8.67 -12.27 12.97
CA VAL A 23 8.84 -13.05 11.73
C VAL A 23 7.51 -13.22 11.01
N LEU A 24 6.44 -13.56 11.72
CA LEU A 24 5.10 -13.66 11.15
C LEU A 24 4.61 -12.31 10.62
N GLY A 25 4.91 -11.21 11.31
CA GLY A 25 4.59 -9.86 10.87
C GLY A 25 5.27 -9.51 9.54
N VAL A 26 6.57 -9.78 9.43
CA VAL A 26 7.35 -9.56 8.20
C VAL A 26 6.87 -10.48 7.08
N ALA A 27 6.64 -11.77 7.37
CA ALA A 27 6.13 -12.74 6.40
C ALA A 27 4.72 -12.36 5.90
N GLY A 28 3.93 -11.71 6.73
CA GLY A 28 2.60 -11.20 6.39
C GLY A 28 2.59 -9.88 5.62
N LEU A 29 3.74 -9.20 5.45
CA LEU A 29 3.79 -7.89 4.77
C LEU A 29 3.18 -7.92 3.36
N PRO A 30 3.48 -8.87 2.47
CA PRO A 30 2.89 -8.88 1.13
C PRO A 30 1.36 -8.82 1.12
N LEU A 31 0.73 -9.56 2.06
CA LEU A 31 -0.73 -9.58 2.20
C LEU A 31 -1.24 -8.24 2.73
N GLN A 32 -0.61 -7.70 3.77
CA GLN A 32 -0.96 -6.40 4.35
C GLN A 32 -0.87 -5.29 3.30
N GLN A 33 0.24 -5.24 2.55
CA GLN A 33 0.42 -4.27 1.49
C GLN A 33 -0.59 -4.46 0.36
N ALA A 34 -0.93 -5.71 -0.02
CA ALA A 34 -1.94 -5.97 -1.04
C ALA A 34 -3.34 -5.46 -0.64
N VAL A 35 -3.74 -5.68 0.62
CA VAL A 35 -5.02 -5.16 1.15
C VAL A 35 -5.02 -3.64 1.14
N SER A 36 -3.94 -3.02 1.61
CA SER A 36 -3.78 -1.56 1.60
C SER A 36 -3.90 -0.98 0.18
N ARG A 37 -3.22 -1.60 -0.80
CA ARG A 37 -3.26 -1.15 -2.20
C ARG A 37 -4.64 -1.28 -2.82
N ARG A 38 -5.42 -2.31 -2.47
CA ARG A 38 -6.80 -2.46 -2.94
C ARG A 38 -7.71 -1.37 -2.40
N ALA A 39 -7.59 -1.04 -1.11
CA ALA A 39 -8.37 0.03 -0.51
C ALA A 39 -8.06 1.39 -1.15
N GLU A 40 -6.78 1.70 -1.38
CA GLU A 40 -6.35 2.92 -2.07
C GLU A 40 -6.83 3.00 -3.53
N ALA A 41 -6.75 1.89 -4.27
CA ALA A 41 -7.24 1.86 -5.65
C ALA A 41 -8.76 2.08 -5.73
N ALA A 42 -9.53 1.50 -4.81
CA ALA A 42 -10.96 1.74 -4.70
C ALA A 42 -11.27 3.21 -4.34
N ALA A 43 -10.49 3.80 -3.43
CA ALA A 43 -10.64 5.19 -3.05
C ALA A 43 -10.34 6.15 -4.23
N ASP A 44 -9.31 5.86 -5.02
CA ASP A 44 -9.01 6.66 -6.20
C ASP A 44 -10.09 6.55 -7.29
N LEU A 45 -10.63 5.35 -7.50
CA LEU A 45 -11.76 5.15 -8.42
C LEU A 45 -12.98 5.95 -7.96
N ALA A 46 -13.33 5.86 -6.67
CA ALA A 46 -14.43 6.63 -6.09
C ALA A 46 -14.22 8.15 -6.25
N ALA A 47 -12.98 8.64 -6.09
CA ALA A 47 -12.65 10.04 -6.32
C ALA A 47 -12.93 10.46 -7.78
N LEU A 48 -12.54 9.65 -8.76
CA LEU A 48 -12.84 9.89 -10.18
C LEU A 48 -14.35 9.88 -10.47
N GLU A 49 -15.08 8.94 -9.87
CA GLU A 49 -16.52 8.80 -10.05
C GLU A 49 -17.33 9.95 -9.46
N ILE A 50 -16.92 10.45 -8.30
CA ILE A 50 -17.59 11.56 -7.60
C ILE A 50 -17.26 12.90 -8.27
N THR A 51 -15.99 13.14 -8.59
CA THR A 51 -15.54 14.44 -9.12
C THR A 51 -15.78 14.59 -10.61
N ARG A 52 -15.77 13.47 -11.36
CA ARG A 52 -15.84 13.46 -12.82
C ARG A 52 -14.77 14.32 -13.49
N ASP A 53 -13.66 14.56 -12.80
CA ASP A 53 -12.55 15.41 -13.26
C ASP A 53 -11.22 14.64 -13.25
N PRO A 54 -10.96 13.82 -14.28
CA PRO A 54 -9.74 13.05 -14.39
C PRO A 54 -8.49 13.94 -14.60
N ALA A 55 -8.65 15.14 -15.17
CA ALA A 55 -7.53 16.05 -15.39
C ALA A 55 -6.99 16.58 -14.06
N THR A 56 -7.87 17.04 -13.17
CA THR A 56 -7.49 17.48 -11.82
C THR A 56 -6.95 16.31 -10.98
N PHE A 57 -7.52 15.11 -11.10
CA PHE A 57 -6.99 13.92 -10.43
C PHE A 57 -5.54 13.63 -10.84
N VAL A 58 -5.25 13.59 -12.14
CA VAL A 58 -3.90 13.35 -12.68
C VAL A 58 -2.93 14.45 -12.24
N ALA A 59 -3.34 15.71 -12.31
CA ALA A 59 -2.53 16.84 -11.85
C ALA A 59 -2.19 16.72 -10.36
N ALA A 60 -3.17 16.38 -9.51
CA ALA A 60 -2.96 16.21 -8.07
C ALA A 60 -2.02 15.04 -7.75
N LYS A 61 -2.22 13.85 -8.36
CA LYS A 61 -1.33 12.70 -8.13
C LYS A 61 0.08 12.96 -8.65
N ARG A 62 0.23 13.64 -9.79
CA ARG A 62 1.53 14.03 -10.34
C ARG A 62 2.25 15.01 -9.43
N GLY A 63 1.55 16.03 -8.93
CA GLY A 63 2.10 16.99 -7.98
C GLY A 63 2.60 16.33 -6.69
N LEU A 64 1.83 15.40 -6.13
CA LEU A 64 2.23 14.62 -4.96
C LEU A 64 3.47 13.76 -5.23
N ALA A 65 3.51 13.07 -6.37
CA ALA A 65 4.65 12.23 -6.74
C ALA A 65 5.94 13.05 -6.90
N GLN A 66 5.85 14.24 -7.50
CA GLN A 66 6.99 15.15 -7.65
C GLN A 66 7.44 15.72 -6.31
N ALA A 67 6.52 16.21 -5.48
CA ALA A 67 6.83 16.79 -4.17
C ALA A 67 7.51 15.77 -3.24
N ASN A 68 7.12 14.50 -3.34
CA ASN A 68 7.67 13.42 -2.53
C ASN A 68 8.86 12.70 -3.18
N LEU A 69 9.35 13.17 -4.35
CA LEU A 69 10.42 12.51 -5.12
C LEU A 69 10.17 11.01 -5.29
N SER A 70 8.92 10.63 -5.54
CA SER A 70 8.51 9.24 -5.61
C SER A 70 9.04 8.58 -6.87
N ASP A 71 9.59 7.37 -6.73
CA ASP A 71 9.91 6.52 -7.87
C ASP A 71 8.58 6.09 -8.55
N PRO A 72 8.36 6.44 -9.82
CA PRO A 72 7.13 6.09 -10.52
C PRO A 72 6.98 4.58 -10.76
N ALA A 73 8.07 3.83 -10.81
CA ALA A 73 8.09 2.40 -11.16
C ALA A 73 9.15 1.63 -10.37
N PRO A 74 8.97 1.48 -9.04
CA PRO A 74 9.93 0.76 -8.21
C PRO A 74 10.03 -0.73 -8.63
N PRO A 75 11.16 -1.41 -8.35
CA PRO A 75 11.31 -2.83 -8.60
C PRO A 75 10.17 -3.64 -7.97
N GLY A 76 9.68 -4.67 -8.68
CA GLY A 76 8.49 -5.41 -8.27
C GLY A 76 8.54 -6.02 -6.87
N TRP A 77 9.72 -6.46 -6.41
CA TRP A 77 9.89 -6.99 -5.04
C TRP A 77 9.75 -5.91 -3.97
N VAL A 78 10.25 -4.70 -4.23
CA VAL A 78 10.08 -3.53 -3.35
C VAL A 78 8.59 -3.18 -3.26
N TYR A 79 7.92 -3.16 -4.41
CA TYR A 79 6.49 -2.88 -4.49
C TYR A 79 5.67 -3.91 -3.69
N VAL A 80 5.96 -5.21 -3.85
CA VAL A 80 5.21 -6.27 -3.16
C VAL A 80 5.39 -6.18 -1.65
N LEU A 81 6.62 -6.01 -1.17
CA LEU A 81 6.93 -6.12 0.26
C LEU A 81 6.78 -4.80 1.03
N TRP A 82 7.06 -3.65 0.41
CA TRP A 82 7.16 -2.36 1.10
C TRP A 82 6.17 -1.29 0.63
N SER A 83 5.55 -1.40 -0.54
CA SER A 83 4.60 -0.36 -1.00
C SER A 83 3.17 -0.61 -0.52
N SER A 84 2.71 0.22 0.43
CA SER A 84 1.33 0.21 0.93
C SER A 84 0.32 0.80 -0.05
N HIS A 85 0.80 1.51 -1.08
CA HIS A 85 -0.02 2.19 -2.08
C HIS A 85 0.33 1.70 -3.49
N PRO A 86 -0.59 1.81 -4.47
CA PRO A 86 -0.26 1.60 -5.89
C PRO A 86 0.86 2.55 -6.34
N THR A 87 1.62 2.16 -7.36
CA THR A 87 2.71 3.00 -7.87
C THR A 87 2.18 4.32 -8.43
N PRO A 88 2.96 5.42 -8.37
CA PRO A 88 2.55 6.68 -8.96
C PRO A 88 2.16 6.53 -10.45
N ALA A 89 2.91 5.74 -11.23
CA ALA A 89 2.59 5.46 -12.62
C ALA A 89 1.21 4.79 -12.79
N ALA A 90 0.90 3.76 -12.00
CA ALA A 90 -0.39 3.07 -12.08
C ALA A 90 -1.58 3.98 -11.75
N ARG A 91 -1.40 4.92 -10.80
CA ARG A 91 -2.44 5.89 -10.44
C ARG A 91 -2.67 6.92 -11.55
N LEU A 92 -1.60 7.41 -12.17
CA LEU A 92 -1.71 8.32 -13.32
C LEU A 92 -2.39 7.63 -14.51
N GLU A 93 -1.97 6.39 -14.83
CA GLU A 93 -2.55 5.57 -15.90
C GLU A 93 -4.06 5.34 -15.68
N MET A 94 -4.48 5.10 -14.44
CA MET A 94 -5.90 4.95 -14.11
C MET A 94 -6.69 6.23 -14.40
N GLY A 95 -6.20 7.40 -13.98
CA GLY A 95 -6.84 8.69 -14.27
C GLY A 95 -6.89 9.01 -15.77
N GLU A 96 -5.81 8.74 -16.49
CA GLU A 96 -5.71 8.96 -17.95
C GLU A 96 -6.62 8.03 -18.75
N ARG A 97 -6.82 6.78 -18.30
CA ARG A 97 -7.69 5.81 -18.99
C ARG A 97 -9.16 5.91 -18.62
N TRP A 98 -9.48 6.47 -17.45
CA TRP A 98 -10.85 6.53 -16.92
C TRP A 98 -11.89 7.13 -17.90
N PRO A 99 -11.61 8.23 -18.65
CA PRO A 99 -12.54 8.75 -19.65
C PRO A 99 -12.92 7.74 -20.74
N HIS A 100 -11.94 6.95 -21.20
CA HIS A 100 -12.14 5.96 -22.26
C HIS A 100 -12.95 4.75 -21.78
N LEU A 101 -12.80 4.38 -20.51
CA LEU A 101 -13.55 3.29 -19.89
C LEU A 101 -15.02 3.67 -19.72
N THR A 102 -15.29 4.89 -19.25
CA THR A 102 -16.66 5.36 -19.01
C THR A 102 -17.41 5.71 -20.30
N ALA A 103 -16.72 6.21 -21.34
CA ALA A 103 -17.34 6.48 -22.64
C ALA A 103 -17.76 5.21 -23.41
N GLY A 104 -17.10 4.08 -23.17
CA GLY A 104 -17.36 2.81 -23.87
C GLY A 104 -18.51 1.97 -23.31
N GLY A 105 -19.30 2.47 -22.36
CA GLY A 105 -20.42 1.75 -21.75
C GLY A 105 -20.02 0.57 -20.83
N ARG A 106 -18.72 0.31 -20.65
CA ARG A 106 -18.25 -0.52 -19.54
C ARG A 106 -18.31 0.34 -18.28
N GLY A 107 -19.37 0.15 -17.50
CA GLY A 107 -19.36 0.54 -16.09
C GLY A 107 -18.13 -0.06 -15.39
N PRO A 108 -17.70 0.52 -14.26
CA PRO A 108 -16.49 0.09 -13.55
C PRO A 108 -16.52 -1.43 -13.25
N PRO A 109 -15.36 -2.12 -13.22
CA PRO A 109 -15.31 -3.52 -12.78
C PRO A 109 -15.74 -3.68 -11.32
#